data_AF-A0A5K0YTJ6-F1
#
_entry.id   AF-A0A5K0YTJ6-F1
#
_cell.length_a   1.000
_cell.length_b   1.000
_cell.length_c   1.000
_cell.angle_alpha   90.00
_cell.angle_beta   90.00
_cell.angle_gamma   90.00
#
_symmetry.space_group_name_H-M   'P 1'
#
loop_
_entity.id
_entity.type
_entity.pdbx_description
1 polymer ?
#
loop_
_entity_poly.entity_id
_entity_poly.type
_entity_poly.pdbx_seq_one_letter_code
_entity_poly.pdbx_strand_id
1 'polypeptide(L)' 'TIFIFILSLVGVFYPYNRGALFTALVVIYALTSGIAGYTATSTYLQLEGTNW' A
#
# COMPACT_ATOMS: atom_id res chain seq x y z
N THR A 1 4.26 -14.07 0.85
CA THR A 1 5.63 -14.25 0.31
C THR A 1 6.05 -13.15 -0.65
N ILE A 2 5.28 -12.83 -1.69
CA ILE A 2 5.63 -11.77 -2.68
C ILE A 2 5.90 -10.40 -2.02
N PHE A 3 5.08 -9.99 -1.05
CA PHE A 3 5.24 -8.71 -0.34
C PHE A 3 6.62 -8.55 0.33
N ILE A 4 7.11 -9.60 0.97
CA ILE A 4 8.40 -9.60 1.68
C ILE A 4 9.56 -9.56 0.67
N PHE A 5 9.38 -10.19 -0.49
CA PHE A 5 10.33 -10.17 -1.60
C PHE A 5 10.46 -8.77 -2.22
N ILE A 6 9.36 -8.04 -2.36
CA ILE A 6 9.35 -6.66 -2.86
C ILE A 6 10.04 -5.71 -1.88
N LEU A 7 9.76 -5.82 -0.56
CA LEU A 7 10.47 -5.04 0.46
C LEU A 7 11.98 -5.31 0.46
N SER A 8 12.37 -6.57 0.25
CA SER A 8 13.76 -6.97 0.08
C SER A 8 14.42 -6.31 -1.12
N LEU A 9 13.75 -6.28 -2.28
CA LEU A 9 14.26 -5.66 -3.50
C LEU A 9 14.42 -4.13 -3.37
N VAL A 10 13.53 -3.47 -2.62
CA VAL A 10 13.56 -2.02 -2.34
C VAL A 10 14.69 -1.65 -1.36
N GLY A 11 15.45 -2.62 -0.85
CA GLY A 11 16.62 -2.37 -0.01
C GLY A 11 16.28 -1.98 1.42
N VAL A 12 15.05 -2.27 1.88
CA VAL A 12 14.57 -1.95 3.25
C VAL A 12 15.43 -2.62 4.32
N PHE A 13 16.05 -3.76 4.02
CA PHE A 13 16.91 -4.49 4.96
C PHE A 13 18.38 -4.05 4.96
N TYR A 14 18.78 -3.02 4.21
CA TYR A 14 20.14 -2.47 4.27
C TYR A 14 20.26 -1.39 5.37
N PRO A 15 21.00 -1.65 6.47
CA PRO A 15 20.89 -0.89 7.72
C PRO A 15 21.57 0.50 7.73
N TYR A 16 21.93 1.07 6.57
CA TYR A 16 22.59 2.39 6.49
C TYR A 16 21.97 3.37 5.48
N ASN A 17 20.96 2.94 4.71
CA ASN A 17 20.24 3.83 3.80
C ASN A 17 18.99 4.37 4.49
N ARG A 18 19.09 5.52 5.18
CA ARG A 18 17.92 6.21 5.78
C ARG A 18 16.76 6.42 4.80
N GLY A 19 17.04 6.47 3.49
CA GLY A 19 16.02 6.53 2.44
C GLY A 19 15.14 5.29 2.32
N ALA A 20 15.65 4.09 2.61
CA ALA A 20 14.90 2.84 2.43
C ALA A 20 13.75 2.67 3.44
N LEU A 21 13.90 3.23 4.64
CA LEU A 21 12.81 3.29 5.63
C LEU A 21 11.68 4.23 5.16
N PHE A 22 12.03 5.39 4.60
CA PHE A 22 11.04 6.32 4.05
C PHE A 22 10.32 5.73 2.81
N THR A 23 11.04 5.05 1.92
CA THR A 23 10.39 4.37 0.79
C THR A 23 9.48 3.24 1.25
N ALA A 24 9.87 2.46 2.26
CA ALA A 24 9.01 1.43 2.85
C ALA A 24 7.71 2.03 3.42
N LEU A 25 7.80 3.14 4.15
CA LEU A 25 6.65 3.86 4.70
C LEU A 25 5.70 4.33 3.60
N VAL A 26 6.24 4.94 2.53
CA VAL A 26 5.44 5.39 1.38
C VAL A 26 4.75 4.22 0.68
N VAL A 27 5.46 3.11 0.48
CA VAL A 27 4.90 1.89 -0.15
C VAL A 27 3.76 1.31 0.69
N ILE A 28 3.96 1.20 2.01
CA ILE A 28 2.91 0.70 2.92
C ILE A 28 1.71 1.64 2.90
N TYR A 29 1.93 2.96 2.96
CA TYR A 29 0.86 3.95 2.91
C TYR A 29 0.04 3.84 1.61
N ALA A 30 0.71 3.77 0.45
CA ALA A 30 0.05 3.64 -0.84
C ALA A 30 -0.79 2.36 -0.93
N LEU A 31 -0.27 1.24 -0.42
CA LEU A 31 -1.00 -0.03 -0.37
C LEU A 31 -2.22 0.06 0.55
N THR A 32 -2.06 0.60 1.77
CA THR A 32 -3.19 0.76 2.69
C THR A 32 -4.26 1.68 2.12
N SER A 33 -3.89 2.80 1.49
CA SER A 33 -4.85 3.69 0.83
C SER A 33 -5.53 3.05 -0.37
N GLY A 34 -4.82 2.25 -1.16
CA GLY A 34 -5.38 1.54 -2.31
C GLY A 34 -6.39 0.47 -1.88
N ILE A 35 -6.06 -0.31 -0.84
CA ILE A 35 -6.96 -1.30 -0.26
C ILE A 35 -8.18 -0.60 0.34
N ALA A 36 -7.99 0.47 1.12
CA ALA A 36 -9.07 1.23 1.72
C ALA A 36 -10.00 1.84 0.64
N GLY A 37 -9.43 2.41 -0.42
CA GLY A 37 -10.18 2.94 -1.57
C GLY A 37 -10.97 1.85 -2.28
N TYR A 38 -10.37 0.69 -2.56
CA TYR A 38 -11.08 -0.46 -3.13
C TYR A 38 -12.24 -0.92 -2.25
N THR A 39 -12.01 -1.02 -0.93
CA THR A 39 -13.08 -1.39 0.01
C THR A 39 -14.18 -0.34 0.07
N ALA A 40 -13.84 0.96 0.04
CA ALA A 40 -14.80 2.05 0.07
C ALA A 40 -15.65 2.11 -1.21
N THR A 41 -15.04 1.91 -2.38
CA THR A 41 -15.78 1.82 -3.64
C THR A 41 -16.66 0.58 -3.69
N SER A 42 -16.17 -0.56 -3.19
CA SER A 42 -16.97 -1.79 -3.11
C SER A 42 -18.16 -1.64 -2.17
N THR A 43 -17.99 -1.04 -0.98
CA THR A 43 -19.11 -0.74 -0.07
C THR A 43 -20.04 0.31 -0.64
N TYR A 44 -19.53 1.32 -1.35
CA TYR A 44 -20.36 2.30 -2.04
C TYR A 44 -21.27 1.67 -3.09
N LEU A 45 -20.70 0.80 -3.94
CA LEU A 45 -21.46 0.06 -4.95
C LEU A 45 -22.47 -0.93 -4.32
N GLN A 46 -22.09 -1.58 -3.21
CA GLN A 46 -23.00 -2.47 -2.46
C GLN A 46 -24.17 -1.71 -1.81
N LEU A 47 -23.98 -0.43 -1.49
CA LEU A 47 -25.01 0.46 -0.95
C LEU A 47 -25.85 1.12 -2.07
N GLU A 48 -25.82 0.58 -3.28
CA GLU A 48 -26.50 1.14 -4.46
C GLU A 48 -26.10 2.60 -4.76
N GLY A 49 -24.91 2.99 -4.31
CA GLY A 49 -24.23 4.23 -4.67
C GLY A 49 -23.93 4.25 -6.16
N THR A 50 -24.93 4.62 -6.95
CA THR A 50 -24.88 4.67 -8.41
C THR A 50 -24.50 6.06 -8.93
N ASN A 51 -24.41 7.05 -8.04
CA ASN A 51 -24.13 8.44 -8.40
C ASN A 51 -22.67 8.78 -8.06
N TRP A 52 -21.78 8.57 -9.02
CA TRP A 52 -20.48 9.25 -9.04
C TRP A 52 -20.61 10.58 -9.77
#